data_AF-A0A9E3TEK1-F1
#
_entry.id   AF-A0A9E3TEK1-F1
#
_cell.length_a   1.000
_cell.length_b   1.000
_cell.length_c   1.000
_cell.angle_alpha   90.00
_cell.angle_beta   90.00
_cell.angle_gamma   90.00
#
_symmetry.space_group_name_H-M   'P 1'
#
loop_
_entity.id
_entity.type
_entity.pdbx_description
1 polymer ?
#
loop_
_entity_poly.entity_id
_entity_poly.type
_entity_poly.pdbx_seq_one_letter_code
_entity_poly.pdbx_strand_id
1 'polypeptide(L)'
;MRFTGVLLLLLASACSASAPADCNALNSEQRAALKAWVGGVYAGGGGIDGESVESQRKKIVGYGSEILPCLLALYRQGPAAVGMWERNEAAPANAHWALHLIQAIDRDRAVGLYREWRAEPGTDDMTRTEIDVSLGRLGDHDALGDLARFLEAAPIVGADPRRLRNAREDAVVVVAEQNYTRALAGLKRVAAQENPPSNFWSLTVPVYVAQLSEDVPALARYARDPTCAIPALEALKRIGRNDLLRSLAADMDYRFQGAAKALLEQQSGTGKSER
;
A
#
# COMPACT_ATOMS: atom_id res chain seq x y z
N MET A 1 -51.65 21.88 -45.45
CA MET A 1 -51.95 21.20 -44.18
C MET A 1 -50.66 20.65 -43.59
N ARG A 2 -50.29 21.16 -42.41
CA ARG A 2 -49.54 20.56 -41.29
C ARG A 2 -48.18 19.87 -41.54
N PHE A 3 -47.17 20.59 -41.05
CA PHE A 3 -45.82 20.22 -40.59
C PHE A 3 -45.75 18.94 -39.74
N THR A 4 -44.68 18.15 -39.91
CA THR A 4 -43.77 17.57 -38.87
C THR A 4 -42.74 16.70 -39.63
N GLY A 5 -41.42 16.90 -39.57
CA GLY A 5 -40.57 17.40 -38.50
C GLY A 5 -39.78 16.23 -37.90
N VAL A 6 -38.89 15.60 -38.68
CA VAL A 6 -37.99 14.55 -38.16
C VAL A 6 -36.79 15.23 -37.53
N LEU A 7 -36.83 15.29 -36.20
CA LEU A 7 -35.79 15.84 -35.33
C LEU A 7 -34.59 14.88 -35.32
N LEU A 8 -33.46 15.29 -35.91
CA LEU A 8 -32.16 14.66 -35.68
C LEU A 8 -31.72 14.96 -34.24
N LEU A 9 -31.81 13.98 -33.35
CA LEU A 9 -31.15 13.99 -32.06
C LEU A 9 -29.65 13.72 -32.27
N LEU A 10 -28.89 14.79 -32.48
CA LEU A 10 -27.45 14.80 -32.21
C LEU A 10 -27.27 14.59 -30.70
N LEU A 11 -26.93 13.36 -30.33
CA LEU A 11 -26.31 13.05 -29.05
C LEU A 11 -24.99 13.81 -28.99
N ALA A 12 -25.04 15.04 -28.50
CA ALA A 12 -23.88 15.68 -27.92
C ALA A 12 -23.45 14.80 -26.76
N SER A 13 -22.44 13.96 -27.00
CA SER A 13 -21.57 13.46 -25.95
C SER A 13 -21.06 14.69 -25.21
N ALA A 14 -21.75 15.04 -24.12
CA ALA A 14 -21.18 15.86 -23.08
C ALA A 14 -19.95 15.09 -22.58
N CYS A 15 -18.80 15.38 -23.18
CA CYS A 15 -17.54 15.33 -22.49
C CYS A 15 -17.77 16.11 -21.20
N SER A 16 -18.05 15.40 -20.11
CA SER A 16 -17.83 15.93 -18.78
C SER A 16 -16.35 16.18 -18.69
N ALA A 17 -15.92 17.35 -19.19
CA ALA A 17 -14.67 17.95 -18.80
C ALA A 17 -14.77 18.11 -17.29
N SER A 18 -14.18 17.16 -16.57
CA SER A 18 -13.90 17.31 -15.14
C SER A 18 -13.28 18.69 -14.98
N ALA A 19 -13.92 19.56 -14.19
CA ALA A 19 -13.36 20.87 -13.86
C ALA A 19 -11.86 20.70 -13.53
N PRO A 20 -10.97 21.57 -14.04
CA PRO A 20 -9.56 21.46 -13.73
C PRO A 20 -9.43 21.40 -12.22
N ALA A 21 -8.93 20.26 -11.73
CA ALA A 21 -8.73 20.06 -10.31
C ALA A 21 -7.65 21.07 -9.88
N ASP A 22 -8.08 22.13 -9.19
CA ASP A 22 -7.31 23.37 -9.18
C ASP A 22 -6.42 23.47 -7.95
N CYS A 23 -5.13 23.21 -8.15
CA CYS A 23 -4.12 23.46 -7.15
C CYS A 23 -4.05 24.95 -6.71
N ASN A 24 -4.70 25.89 -7.40
CA ASN A 24 -4.81 27.29 -6.99
C ASN A 24 -5.71 27.49 -5.76
N ALA A 25 -6.61 26.56 -5.46
CA ALA A 25 -7.48 26.63 -4.28
C ALA A 25 -6.73 26.36 -2.96
N LEU A 26 -5.51 25.82 -3.01
CA LEU A 26 -4.70 25.58 -1.81
C LEU A 26 -4.29 26.89 -1.15
N ASN A 27 -4.41 26.94 0.19
CA ASN A 27 -3.85 28.01 0.98
C ASN A 27 -2.31 28.00 0.93
N SER A 28 -1.66 29.04 1.47
CA SER A 28 -0.21 29.18 1.41
C SER A 28 0.55 28.04 2.09
N GLU A 29 0.04 27.53 3.22
CA GLU A 29 0.65 26.45 3.98
C GLU A 29 0.55 25.10 3.24
N GLN A 30 -0.63 24.77 2.74
CA GLN A 30 -0.90 23.57 1.95
C GLN A 30 -0.05 23.55 0.67
N ARG A 31 0.01 24.69 -0.03
CA ARG A 31 0.84 24.84 -1.23
C ARG A 31 2.32 24.68 -0.92
N ALA A 32 2.81 25.30 0.15
CA ALA A 32 4.21 25.19 0.54
C ALA A 32 4.58 23.75 0.90
N ALA A 33 3.73 23.06 1.69
CA ALA A 33 3.95 21.66 2.06
C ALA A 33 3.99 20.73 0.83
N LEU A 34 3.09 20.94 -0.14
CA LEU A 34 3.04 20.12 -1.35
C LEU A 34 4.21 20.41 -2.30
N LYS A 35 4.59 21.67 -2.49
CA LYS A 35 5.78 22.05 -3.28
C LYS A 35 7.05 21.49 -2.68
N ALA A 36 7.17 21.54 -1.36
CA ALA A 36 8.23 20.87 -0.64
C ALA A 36 8.18 19.38 -1.00
N TRP A 37 7.11 18.65 -0.68
CA TRP A 37 7.02 17.23 -0.99
C TRP A 37 7.41 16.85 -2.43
N VAL A 38 6.89 17.59 -3.43
CA VAL A 38 7.26 17.42 -4.85
C VAL A 38 8.77 17.57 -5.04
N GLY A 39 9.37 18.65 -4.52
CA GLY A 39 10.81 18.86 -4.55
C GLY A 39 11.59 17.68 -3.96
N GLY A 40 11.16 17.18 -2.80
CA GLY A 40 11.85 16.10 -2.07
C GLY A 40 11.81 14.75 -2.77
N VAL A 41 10.64 14.39 -3.33
CA VAL A 41 10.47 13.15 -4.09
C VAL A 41 11.42 13.09 -5.29
N TYR A 42 11.63 14.21 -5.98
CA TYR A 42 12.50 14.27 -7.17
C TYR A 42 13.93 14.77 -6.92
N ALA A 43 14.29 15.11 -5.69
CA ALA A 43 15.64 15.55 -5.32
C ALA A 43 16.53 14.42 -4.74
N GLY A 44 16.04 13.17 -4.71
CA GLY A 44 16.86 12.03 -4.32
C GLY A 44 17.20 11.94 -2.83
N GLY A 45 16.36 12.48 -1.94
CA GLY A 45 16.46 12.25 -0.49
C GLY A 45 17.21 13.31 0.32
N GLY A 46 17.52 14.47 -0.26
CA GLY A 46 17.88 15.65 0.52
C GLY A 46 16.62 16.20 1.20
N GLY A 47 16.53 16.05 2.52
CA GLY A 47 15.46 16.64 3.32
C GLY A 47 15.28 18.12 2.97
N ILE A 48 14.03 18.56 2.94
CA ILE A 48 13.69 19.93 2.57
C ILE A 48 13.63 20.69 3.88
N ASP A 49 14.47 21.71 4.00
CA ASP A 49 14.47 22.65 5.12
C ASP A 49 14.46 21.98 6.51
N GLY A 50 15.22 20.90 6.67
CA GLY A 50 15.37 20.20 7.96
C GLY A 50 14.16 19.37 8.40
N GLU A 51 13.09 19.30 7.60
CA GLU A 51 11.97 18.38 7.85
C GLU A 51 12.15 17.06 7.10
N SER A 52 11.87 15.95 7.79
CA SER A 52 11.88 14.64 7.16
C SER A 52 10.71 14.49 6.18
N VAL A 53 10.90 13.68 5.14
CA VAL A 53 9.84 13.29 4.20
C VAL A 53 8.60 12.80 4.97
N GLU A 54 8.77 12.02 6.03
CA GLU A 54 7.66 11.52 6.83
C GLU A 54 6.88 12.65 7.57
N SER A 55 7.55 13.71 8.01
CA SER A 55 6.88 14.88 8.60
C SER A 55 5.97 15.57 7.58
N GLN A 56 6.47 15.77 6.36
CA GLN A 56 5.71 16.40 5.28
C GLN A 56 4.53 15.53 4.84
N ARG A 57 4.75 14.21 4.73
CA ARG A 57 3.67 13.25 4.46
C ARG A 57 2.54 13.39 5.48
N LYS A 58 2.87 13.42 6.78
CA LYS A 58 1.88 13.57 7.85
C LYS A 58 1.11 14.87 7.75
N LYS A 59 1.78 15.99 7.46
CA LYS A 59 1.12 17.29 7.25
C LYS A 59 0.15 17.23 6.07
N ILE A 60 0.60 16.73 4.92
CA ILE A 60 -0.22 16.64 3.71
C ILE A 60 -1.45 15.76 3.93
N VAL A 61 -1.26 14.57 4.52
CA VAL A 61 -2.37 13.67 4.86
C VAL A 61 -3.30 14.31 5.89
N GLY A 62 -2.76 15.09 6.83
CA GLY A 62 -3.52 15.83 7.84
C GLY A 62 -4.48 16.88 7.25
N TYR A 63 -4.20 17.44 6.07
CA TYR A 63 -5.13 18.32 5.37
C TYR A 63 -6.34 17.59 4.77
N GLY A 64 -6.28 16.25 4.64
CA GLY A 64 -7.40 15.42 4.25
C GLY A 64 -8.02 15.81 2.90
N SER A 65 -9.36 15.92 2.86
CA SER A 65 -10.11 16.15 1.62
C SER A 65 -9.82 17.49 0.93
N GLU A 66 -9.29 18.48 1.65
CA GLU A 66 -9.01 19.81 1.09
C GLU A 66 -7.90 19.79 0.04
N ILE A 67 -6.89 18.91 0.20
CA ILE A 67 -5.77 18.80 -0.74
C ILE A 67 -6.04 17.79 -1.86
N LEU A 68 -7.03 16.92 -1.70
CA LEU A 68 -7.34 15.82 -2.62
C LEU A 68 -7.53 16.27 -4.07
N PRO A 69 -8.26 17.37 -4.38
CA PRO A 69 -8.36 17.86 -5.76
C PRO A 69 -6.99 18.14 -6.38
N CYS A 70 -6.09 18.80 -5.66
CA CYS A 70 -4.75 19.08 -6.17
C CYS A 70 -3.91 17.81 -6.34
N LEU A 71 -4.01 16.84 -5.43
CA LEU A 71 -3.33 15.54 -5.58
C LEU A 71 -3.82 14.76 -6.81
N LEU A 72 -5.13 14.81 -7.10
CA LEU A 72 -5.69 14.22 -8.31
C LEU A 72 -5.20 14.95 -9.57
N ALA A 73 -5.08 16.27 -9.51
CA ALA A 73 -4.53 17.07 -10.59
C ALA A 73 -3.07 16.69 -10.88
N LEU A 74 -2.25 16.60 -9.83
CA LEU A 74 -0.86 16.16 -9.90
C LEU A 74 -0.76 14.79 -10.56
N TYR A 75 -1.53 13.81 -10.06
CA TYR A 75 -1.55 12.47 -10.61
C TYR A 75 -1.84 12.44 -12.12
N ARG A 76 -2.86 13.21 -12.57
CA ARG A 76 -3.33 13.19 -13.96
C ARG A 76 -2.50 14.03 -14.92
N GLN A 77 -1.97 15.15 -14.47
CA GLN A 77 -1.40 16.21 -15.32
C GLN A 77 0.10 16.42 -15.09
N GLY A 78 0.64 15.88 -14.00
CA GLY A 78 2.03 16.08 -13.60
C GLY A 78 2.27 17.42 -12.90
N PRO A 79 3.42 17.58 -12.22
CA PRO A 79 3.73 18.74 -11.39
C PRO A 79 3.92 20.04 -12.16
N ALA A 80 4.39 20.01 -13.40
CA ALA A 80 4.51 21.23 -14.22
C ALA A 80 3.16 21.82 -14.59
N ALA A 81 2.24 20.99 -15.11
CA ALA A 81 0.95 21.45 -15.59
C ALA A 81 0.10 22.13 -14.49
N VAL A 82 0.29 21.70 -13.25
CA VAL A 82 -0.44 22.22 -12.09
C VAL A 82 0.34 23.28 -11.29
N GLY A 83 1.46 23.77 -11.81
CA GLY A 83 2.25 24.84 -11.19
C GLY A 83 2.94 24.46 -9.87
N MET A 84 3.25 23.16 -9.70
CA MET A 84 3.94 22.61 -8.52
C MET A 84 5.40 22.24 -8.80
N TRP A 85 5.88 22.47 -10.02
CA TRP A 85 7.29 22.31 -10.40
C TRP A 85 7.97 23.67 -10.49
N GLU A 86 8.93 23.93 -9.61
CA GLU A 86 9.65 25.21 -9.53
C GLU A 86 11.13 25.10 -9.93
N ARG A 87 11.53 23.99 -10.54
CA ARG A 87 12.91 23.73 -10.94
C ARG A 87 13.12 24.08 -12.40
N ASN A 88 14.35 24.47 -12.74
CA ASN A 88 14.75 24.85 -14.10
C ASN A 88 14.92 23.66 -15.06
N GLU A 89 14.93 22.44 -14.53
CA GLU A 89 15.01 21.21 -15.33
C GLU A 89 13.62 20.74 -15.80
N ALA A 90 13.59 19.84 -16.78
CA ALA A 90 12.35 19.29 -17.31
C ALA A 90 11.54 18.59 -16.21
N ALA A 91 10.26 18.94 -16.09
CA ALA A 91 9.40 18.32 -15.10
C ALA A 91 9.12 16.85 -15.46
N PRO A 92 9.00 15.98 -14.46
CA PRO A 92 8.60 14.60 -14.67
C PRO A 92 7.18 14.53 -15.23
N ALA A 93 6.96 13.65 -16.20
CA ALA A 93 5.69 13.51 -16.89
C ALA A 93 4.61 12.84 -16.04
N ASN A 94 5.00 11.99 -15.08
CA ASN A 94 4.09 11.25 -14.22
C ASN A 94 4.28 11.62 -12.74
N ALA A 95 3.19 11.61 -11.99
CA ALA A 95 3.19 11.84 -10.54
C ALA A 95 2.53 10.68 -9.80
N HIS A 96 2.85 9.44 -10.16
CA HIS A 96 2.27 8.25 -9.53
C HIS A 96 2.54 8.17 -8.02
N TRP A 97 3.59 8.83 -7.52
CA TRP A 97 3.82 9.01 -6.08
C TRP A 97 2.62 9.67 -5.36
N ALA A 98 1.83 10.49 -6.05
CA ALA A 98 0.64 11.13 -5.48
C ALA A 98 -0.39 10.09 -5.03
N LEU A 99 -0.41 8.90 -5.65
CA LEU A 99 -1.29 7.82 -5.24
C LEU A 99 -1.07 7.38 -3.80
N HIS A 100 0.17 7.40 -3.29
CA HIS A 100 0.42 7.04 -1.89
C HIS A 100 -0.17 8.06 -0.90
N LEU A 101 -0.25 9.33 -1.29
CA LEU A 101 -0.90 10.37 -0.49
C LEU A 101 -2.42 10.29 -0.62
N ILE A 102 -2.93 10.10 -1.85
CA ILE A 102 -4.36 9.88 -2.10
C ILE A 102 -4.84 8.66 -1.32
N GLN A 103 -4.11 7.55 -1.34
CA GLN A 103 -4.40 6.33 -0.58
C GLN A 103 -4.58 6.58 0.93
N ALA A 104 -3.77 7.49 1.49
CA ALA A 104 -3.83 7.81 2.91
C ALA A 104 -5.02 8.73 3.27
N ILE A 105 -5.59 9.43 2.29
CA ILE A 105 -6.70 10.38 2.46
C ILE A 105 -8.04 9.76 2.05
N ASP A 106 -8.08 9.11 0.88
CA ASP A 106 -9.25 8.51 0.24
C ASP A 106 -8.83 7.17 -0.41
N ARG A 107 -9.03 6.09 0.35
CA ARG A 107 -8.65 4.72 -0.05
C ARG A 107 -9.39 4.26 -1.29
N ASP A 108 -10.70 4.51 -1.35
CA ASP A 108 -11.55 4.03 -2.45
C ASP A 108 -11.17 4.71 -3.76
N ARG A 109 -10.89 6.02 -3.71
CA ARG A 109 -10.39 6.74 -4.88
C ARG A 109 -9.03 6.21 -5.33
N ALA A 110 -8.12 5.89 -4.41
CA ALA A 110 -6.82 5.33 -4.74
C ALA A 110 -6.92 3.97 -5.43
N VAL A 111 -7.83 3.07 -4.99
CA VAL A 111 -8.04 1.77 -5.64
C VAL A 111 -8.36 1.94 -7.13
N GLY A 112 -9.28 2.86 -7.46
CA GLY A 112 -9.63 3.14 -8.86
C GLY A 112 -8.43 3.59 -9.68
N LEU A 113 -7.64 4.53 -9.15
CA LEU A 113 -6.48 5.07 -9.85
C LEU A 113 -5.33 4.06 -10.00
N TYR A 114 -5.08 3.21 -9.00
CA TYR A 114 -4.11 2.12 -9.12
C TYR A 114 -4.50 1.14 -10.22
N ARG A 115 -5.79 0.78 -10.33
CA ARG A 115 -6.29 -0.08 -11.42
C ARG A 115 -6.11 0.56 -12.78
N GLU A 116 -6.34 1.87 -12.88
CA GLU A 116 -6.08 2.63 -14.11
C GLU A 116 -4.60 2.60 -14.49
N TRP A 117 -3.70 2.93 -13.56
CA TRP A 117 -2.24 2.89 -13.81
C TRP A 117 -1.77 1.49 -14.21
N ARG A 118 -2.31 0.45 -13.57
CA ARG A 118 -2.01 -0.95 -13.90
C ARG A 118 -2.36 -1.28 -15.36
N ALA A 119 -3.47 -0.73 -15.86
CA ALA A 119 -3.97 -0.95 -17.20
C ALA A 119 -3.30 -0.07 -18.28
N GLU A 120 -2.48 0.91 -17.88
CA GLU A 120 -1.82 1.81 -18.83
C GLU A 120 -0.89 1.05 -19.81
N PRO A 121 -0.95 1.37 -21.12
CA PRO A 121 0.00 0.84 -22.08
C PRO A 121 1.43 1.23 -21.70
N GLY A 122 2.33 0.23 -21.67
CA GLY A 122 3.74 0.44 -21.31
C GLY A 122 4.09 0.21 -19.85
N THR A 123 3.11 -0.04 -18.97
CA THR A 123 3.38 -0.48 -17.59
C THR A 123 3.98 -1.90 -17.62
N ASP A 124 5.26 -2.02 -17.27
CA ASP A 124 6.01 -3.28 -17.24
C ASP A 124 5.57 -4.21 -16.10
N ASP A 125 5.89 -5.49 -16.20
CA ASP A 125 5.45 -6.52 -15.25
C ASP A 125 5.92 -6.28 -13.81
N MET A 126 7.10 -5.70 -13.61
CA MET A 126 7.57 -5.35 -12.26
C MET A 126 6.77 -4.19 -11.69
N THR A 127 6.50 -3.16 -12.49
CA THR A 127 5.63 -2.05 -12.09
C THR A 127 4.21 -2.54 -11.78
N ARG A 128 3.65 -3.47 -12.58
CA ARG A 128 2.35 -4.10 -12.29
C ARG A 128 2.34 -4.83 -10.96
N THR A 129 3.42 -5.56 -10.64
CA THR A 129 3.55 -6.26 -9.36
C THR A 129 3.59 -5.29 -8.18
N GLU A 130 4.31 -4.16 -8.29
CA GLU A 130 4.36 -3.11 -7.27
C GLU A 130 2.99 -2.42 -7.08
N ILE A 131 2.23 -2.27 -8.16
CA ILE A 131 0.83 -1.81 -8.10
C ILE A 131 -0.04 -2.86 -7.40
N ASP A 132 0.12 -4.15 -7.72
CA ASP A 132 -0.63 -5.24 -7.09
C ASP A 132 -0.33 -5.34 -5.58
N VAL A 133 0.90 -5.05 -5.14
CA VAL A 133 1.23 -4.87 -3.72
C VAL A 133 0.39 -3.75 -3.10
N SER A 134 0.32 -2.60 -3.76
CA SER A 134 -0.44 -1.44 -3.25
C SER A 134 -1.94 -1.72 -3.19
N LEU A 135 -2.50 -2.35 -4.22
CA LEU A 135 -3.90 -2.80 -4.28
C LEU A 135 -4.20 -3.89 -3.24
N GLY A 136 -3.29 -4.84 -3.05
CA GLY A 136 -3.43 -5.89 -2.04
C GLY A 136 -3.43 -5.34 -0.60
N ARG A 137 -2.62 -4.31 -0.30
CA ARG A 137 -2.69 -3.56 0.98
C ARG A 137 -4.03 -2.87 1.18
N LEU A 138 -4.73 -2.57 0.09
CA LEU A 138 -6.07 -1.99 0.10
C LEU A 138 -7.19 -3.04 0.18
N GLY A 139 -6.85 -4.33 0.18
CA GLY A 139 -7.82 -5.43 0.25
C GLY A 139 -8.37 -5.86 -1.12
N ASP A 140 -7.75 -5.46 -2.23
CA ASP A 140 -8.15 -5.91 -3.56
C ASP A 140 -7.83 -7.40 -3.75
N HIS A 141 -8.88 -8.22 -3.83
CA HIS A 141 -8.75 -9.68 -3.93
C HIS A 141 -8.13 -10.16 -5.24
N ASP A 142 -8.35 -9.45 -6.35
CA ASP A 142 -7.77 -9.82 -7.64
C ASP A 142 -6.26 -9.59 -7.61
N ALA A 143 -5.83 -8.45 -7.06
CA ALA A 143 -4.41 -8.17 -6.83
C ALA A 143 -3.76 -9.22 -5.90
N LEU A 144 -4.43 -9.66 -4.83
CA LEU A 144 -3.93 -10.74 -3.97
C LEU A 144 -3.75 -12.07 -4.74
N GLY A 145 -4.66 -12.38 -5.67
CA GLY A 145 -4.52 -13.51 -6.58
C GLY A 145 -3.28 -13.39 -7.47
N ASP A 146 -3.02 -12.20 -7.99
CA ASP A 146 -1.87 -11.93 -8.86
C ASP A 146 -0.55 -11.98 -8.10
N LEU A 147 -0.51 -11.45 -6.87
CA LEU A 147 0.63 -11.60 -5.97
C LEU A 147 0.91 -13.06 -5.61
N ALA A 148 -0.12 -13.86 -5.34
CA ALA A 148 0.06 -15.29 -5.08
C ALA A 148 0.72 -16.00 -6.28
N ARG A 149 0.28 -15.70 -7.51
CA ARG A 149 0.89 -16.23 -8.75
C ARG A 149 2.33 -15.75 -8.92
N PHE A 150 2.61 -14.49 -8.61
CA PHE A 150 3.96 -13.92 -8.64
C PHE A 150 4.91 -14.64 -7.67
N LEU A 151 4.45 -14.96 -6.44
CA LEU A 151 5.25 -15.70 -5.45
C LEU A 151 5.50 -17.16 -5.87
N GLU A 152 4.64 -17.75 -6.70
CA GLU A 152 4.84 -19.08 -7.25
C GLU A 152 5.78 -19.10 -8.46
N ALA A 153 5.86 -18.00 -9.20
CA ALA A 153 6.60 -17.90 -10.45
C ALA A 153 8.12 -18.01 -10.26
N ALA A 154 8.79 -18.42 -11.34
CA ALA A 154 10.25 -18.31 -11.42
C ALA A 154 10.66 -16.82 -11.40
N PRO A 155 11.90 -16.48 -10.96
CA PRO A 155 12.41 -15.12 -11.04
C PRO A 155 12.28 -14.53 -12.45
N ILE A 156 11.83 -13.28 -12.54
CA ILE A 156 11.69 -12.58 -13.82
C ILE A 156 13.08 -12.31 -14.39
N VAL A 157 13.37 -12.88 -15.57
CA VAL A 157 14.65 -12.73 -16.25
C VAL A 157 14.84 -11.27 -16.69
N GLY A 158 15.99 -10.68 -16.35
CA GLY A 158 16.32 -9.31 -16.72
C GLY A 158 15.77 -8.23 -15.78
N ALA A 159 15.02 -8.60 -14.73
CA ALA A 159 14.63 -7.66 -13.70
C ALA A 159 15.83 -7.25 -12.83
N ASP A 160 15.83 -5.99 -12.36
CA ASP A 160 16.80 -5.54 -11.36
C ASP A 160 16.69 -6.42 -10.09
N PRO A 161 17.76 -7.08 -9.64
CA PRO A 161 17.69 -8.03 -8.52
C PRO A 161 17.23 -7.39 -7.21
N ARG A 162 17.52 -6.11 -6.99
CA ARG A 162 17.10 -5.40 -5.77
C ARG A 162 15.60 -5.10 -5.83
N ARG A 163 15.11 -4.58 -6.96
CA ARG A 163 13.69 -4.33 -7.21
C ARG A 163 12.86 -5.61 -7.08
N LEU A 164 13.32 -6.71 -7.68
CA LEU A 164 12.64 -8.01 -7.59
C LEU A 164 12.55 -8.52 -6.15
N ARG A 165 13.66 -8.41 -5.39
CA ARG A 165 13.67 -8.77 -3.97
C ARG A 165 12.65 -7.95 -3.20
N ASN A 166 12.70 -6.61 -3.30
CA ASN A 166 11.78 -5.73 -2.58
C ASN A 166 10.31 -6.05 -2.91
N ALA A 167 9.97 -6.21 -4.20
CA ALA A 167 8.62 -6.56 -4.61
C ALA A 167 8.15 -7.92 -4.06
N ARG A 168 9.05 -8.90 -3.96
CA ARG A 168 8.77 -10.20 -3.33
C ARG A 168 8.57 -10.09 -1.82
N GLU A 169 9.43 -9.33 -1.14
CA GLU A 169 9.31 -9.08 0.29
C GLU A 169 7.96 -8.43 0.61
N ASP A 170 7.60 -7.38 -0.14
CA ASP A 170 6.33 -6.68 -0.04
C ASP A 170 5.14 -7.62 -0.34
N ALA A 171 5.20 -8.40 -1.42
CA ALA A 171 4.13 -9.33 -1.78
C ALA A 171 3.87 -10.37 -0.69
N VAL A 172 4.92 -10.94 -0.08
CA VAL A 172 4.81 -11.88 1.04
C VAL A 172 4.11 -11.23 2.23
N VAL A 173 4.52 -10.01 2.60
CA VAL A 173 3.92 -9.28 3.71
C VAL A 173 2.43 -9.02 3.43
N VAL A 174 2.10 -8.54 2.24
CA VAL A 174 0.72 -8.18 1.88
C VAL A 174 -0.22 -9.39 1.94
N VAL A 175 0.16 -10.51 1.32
CA VAL A 175 -0.72 -11.70 1.35
C VAL A 175 -0.83 -12.30 2.75
N ALA A 176 0.21 -12.18 3.59
CA ALA A 176 0.15 -12.60 4.99
C ALA A 176 -0.73 -11.66 5.84
N GLU A 177 -0.60 -10.34 5.68
CA GLU A 177 -1.42 -9.34 6.38
C GLU A 177 -2.91 -9.49 6.06
N GLN A 178 -3.24 -9.77 4.80
CA GLN A 178 -4.61 -10.04 4.34
C GLN A 178 -5.07 -11.48 4.63
N ASN A 179 -4.24 -12.30 5.29
CA ASN A 179 -4.50 -13.72 5.58
C ASN A 179 -4.97 -14.51 4.34
N TYR A 180 -4.38 -14.25 3.18
CA TYR A 180 -4.80 -14.83 1.90
C TYR A 180 -4.23 -16.25 1.72
N THR A 181 -4.95 -17.24 2.25
CA THR A 181 -4.51 -18.65 2.33
C THR A 181 -4.14 -19.29 0.99
N ARG A 182 -4.71 -18.80 -0.13
CA ARG A 182 -4.37 -19.27 -1.48
C ARG A 182 -2.90 -19.01 -1.86
N ALA A 183 -2.22 -18.08 -1.20
CA ALA A 183 -0.80 -17.81 -1.43
C ALA A 183 0.16 -18.81 -0.76
N LEU A 184 -0.35 -19.75 0.06
CA LEU A 184 0.50 -20.65 0.86
C LEU A 184 1.53 -21.42 0.02
N ALA A 185 1.17 -21.88 -1.18
CA ALA A 185 2.09 -22.60 -2.06
C ALA A 185 3.26 -21.71 -2.51
N GLY A 186 2.98 -20.47 -2.93
CA GLY A 186 4.00 -19.46 -3.25
C GLY A 186 4.89 -19.14 -2.06
N LEU A 187 4.33 -18.91 -0.86
CA LEU A 187 5.13 -18.64 0.33
C LEU A 187 6.07 -19.78 0.68
N LYS A 188 5.62 -21.03 0.56
CA LYS A 188 6.49 -22.21 0.78
C LYS A 188 7.64 -22.26 -0.21
N ARG A 189 7.43 -21.88 -1.48
CA ARG A 189 8.51 -21.80 -2.48
C ARG A 189 9.52 -20.72 -2.11
N VAL A 190 9.04 -19.55 -1.69
CA VAL A 190 9.92 -18.47 -1.21
C VAL A 190 10.73 -18.93 0.00
N ALA A 191 10.09 -19.54 1.00
CA ALA A 191 10.77 -20.07 2.18
C ALA A 191 11.87 -21.08 1.83
N ALA A 192 11.63 -21.93 0.83
CA ALA A 192 12.61 -22.93 0.37
C ALA A 192 13.81 -22.30 -0.34
N GLN A 193 13.61 -21.19 -1.07
CA GLN A 193 14.68 -20.46 -1.75
C GLN A 193 15.59 -19.71 -0.76
N GLU A 194 15.03 -19.30 0.38
CA GLU A 194 15.70 -18.53 1.42
C GLU A 194 16.24 -19.41 2.55
N ASN A 195 16.47 -20.71 2.31
CA ASN A 195 17.00 -21.63 3.31
C ASN A 195 18.49 -21.94 3.04
N PRO A 196 19.43 -21.59 3.94
CA PRO A 196 19.21 -20.97 5.26
C PRO A 196 18.84 -19.48 5.17
N PRO A 197 18.08 -18.94 6.14
CA PRO A 197 17.71 -17.53 6.20
C PRO A 197 18.95 -16.63 6.14
N SER A 198 18.98 -15.68 5.22
CA SER A 198 20.12 -14.81 4.96
C SER A 198 20.00 -13.43 5.58
N ASN A 199 18.79 -13.02 5.98
CA ASN A 199 18.49 -11.71 6.54
C ASN A 199 17.25 -11.74 7.47
N PHE A 200 16.96 -10.62 8.12
CA PHE A 200 15.83 -10.53 9.05
C PHE A 200 14.48 -10.87 8.39
N TRP A 201 14.23 -10.41 7.16
CA TRP A 201 12.98 -10.73 6.45
C TRP A 201 12.82 -12.24 6.23
N SER A 202 13.89 -12.93 5.83
CA SER A 202 13.87 -14.39 5.61
C SER A 202 13.56 -15.18 6.89
N LEU A 203 13.76 -14.60 8.07
CA LEU A 203 13.35 -15.19 9.36
C LEU A 203 11.84 -15.08 9.61
N THR A 204 11.14 -14.13 8.98
CA THR A 204 9.69 -13.95 9.13
C THR A 204 8.87 -14.80 8.17
N VAL A 205 9.43 -15.22 7.03
CA VAL A 205 8.73 -16.05 6.04
C VAL A 205 8.19 -17.36 6.63
N PRO A 206 8.93 -18.12 7.47
CA PRO A 206 8.40 -19.31 8.14
C PRO A 206 7.21 -19.02 9.06
N VAL A 207 7.17 -17.84 9.69
CA VAL A 207 6.02 -17.40 10.50
C VAL A 207 4.79 -17.22 9.63
N TYR A 208 4.92 -16.58 8.47
CA TYR A 208 3.80 -16.39 7.55
C TYR A 208 3.33 -17.71 6.91
N VAL A 209 4.25 -18.64 6.63
CA VAL A 209 3.88 -20.00 6.22
C VAL A 209 3.05 -20.67 7.31
N ALA A 210 3.50 -20.64 8.57
CA ALA A 210 2.76 -21.19 9.70
C ALA A 210 1.41 -20.50 9.92
N GLN A 211 1.33 -19.18 9.70
CA GLN A 211 0.07 -18.42 9.75
C GLN A 211 -0.92 -18.94 8.71
N LEU A 212 -0.54 -18.93 7.42
CA LEU A 212 -1.44 -19.30 6.33
C LEU A 212 -1.77 -20.80 6.31
N SER A 213 -0.97 -21.64 6.96
CA SER A 213 -1.28 -23.05 7.19
C SER A 213 -1.99 -23.34 8.51
N GLU A 214 -2.30 -22.30 9.30
CA GLU A 214 -2.87 -22.42 10.65
C GLU A 214 -2.08 -23.37 11.60
N ASP A 215 -0.75 -23.43 11.44
CA ASP A 215 0.14 -24.23 12.30
C ASP A 215 0.39 -23.52 13.63
N VAL A 216 -0.59 -23.63 14.52
CA VAL A 216 -0.56 -23.00 15.84
C VAL A 216 0.62 -23.48 16.70
N PRO A 217 0.99 -24.78 16.73
CA PRO A 217 2.22 -25.20 17.42
C PRO A 217 3.48 -24.49 16.92
N ALA A 218 3.65 -24.30 15.61
CA ALA A 218 4.78 -23.54 15.07
C ALA A 218 4.72 -22.07 15.48
N LEU A 219 3.57 -21.42 15.35
CA LEU A 219 3.38 -20.03 15.79
C LEU A 219 3.65 -19.86 17.29
N ALA A 220 3.27 -20.82 18.13
CA ALA A 220 3.57 -20.80 19.56
C ALA A 220 5.08 -20.91 19.86
N ARG A 221 5.84 -21.64 19.04
CA ARG A 221 7.31 -21.68 19.12
C ARG A 221 7.91 -20.35 18.67
N TYR A 222 7.48 -19.82 17.52
CA TYR A 222 7.95 -18.53 17.00
C TYR A 222 7.63 -17.36 17.92
N ALA A 223 6.48 -17.38 18.59
CA ALA A 223 6.11 -16.38 19.60
C ALA A 223 7.13 -16.31 20.75
N ARG A 224 7.84 -17.39 21.05
CA ARG A 224 8.87 -17.46 22.10
C ARG A 224 10.28 -17.17 21.60
N ASP A 225 10.49 -17.16 20.29
CA ASP A 225 11.76 -16.75 19.68
C ASP A 225 11.86 -15.21 19.65
N PRO A 226 12.86 -14.59 20.28
CA PRO A 226 13.01 -13.14 20.27
C PRO A 226 13.02 -12.49 18.89
N THR A 227 13.42 -13.23 17.86
CA THR A 227 13.53 -12.74 16.48
C THR A 227 12.19 -12.77 15.75
N CYS A 228 11.33 -13.71 16.11
CA CYS A 228 10.05 -13.97 15.43
C CYS A 228 8.83 -13.61 16.29
N ALA A 229 9.02 -13.21 17.54
CA ALA A 229 7.94 -13.07 18.52
C ALA A 229 6.83 -12.13 18.05
N ILE A 230 7.19 -10.91 17.63
CA ILE A 230 6.21 -9.90 17.19
C ILE A 230 5.40 -10.37 15.97
N PRO A 231 6.01 -10.79 14.84
CA PRO A 231 5.22 -11.27 13.71
C PRO A 231 4.41 -12.53 14.04
N ALA A 232 4.87 -13.40 14.95
CA ALA A 232 4.12 -14.58 15.36
C ALA A 232 2.89 -14.23 16.22
N LEU A 233 3.00 -13.24 17.11
CA LEU A 233 1.86 -12.74 17.88
C LEU A 233 0.81 -12.09 16.96
N GLU A 234 1.24 -11.29 15.99
CA GLU A 234 0.34 -10.73 14.98
C GLU A 234 -0.32 -11.82 14.13
N ALA A 235 0.43 -12.84 13.73
CA ALA A 235 -0.11 -14.00 13.02
C ALA A 235 -1.19 -14.70 13.83
N LEU A 236 -0.95 -14.98 15.12
CA LEU A 236 -1.96 -15.56 16.03
C LEU A 236 -3.23 -14.69 16.12
N LYS A 237 -3.07 -13.36 16.15
CA LYS A 237 -4.20 -12.42 16.13
C LYS A 237 -5.00 -12.54 14.84
N ARG A 238 -4.32 -12.56 13.69
CA ARG A 238 -4.96 -12.64 12.35
C ARG A 238 -5.75 -13.93 12.16
N ILE A 239 -5.24 -15.07 12.65
CA ILE A 239 -5.95 -16.36 12.59
C ILE A 239 -6.93 -16.58 13.76
N GLY A 240 -7.19 -15.56 14.58
CA GLY A 240 -8.19 -15.63 15.65
C GLY A 240 -7.80 -16.49 16.87
N ARG A 241 -6.53 -16.83 17.07
CA ARG A 241 -6.04 -17.62 18.22
C ARG A 241 -5.85 -16.77 19.49
N ASN A 242 -6.93 -16.12 19.88
CA ASN A 242 -7.01 -15.24 21.04
C ASN A 242 -6.84 -15.99 22.37
N ASP A 243 -7.10 -17.29 22.40
CA ASP A 243 -6.82 -18.18 23.54
C ASP A 243 -5.32 -18.23 23.85
N LEU A 244 -4.49 -18.47 22.84
CA LEU A 244 -3.05 -18.51 22.99
C LEU A 244 -2.48 -17.12 23.28
N LEU A 245 -2.98 -16.07 22.62
CA LEU A 245 -2.60 -14.69 22.94
C LEU A 245 -2.91 -14.34 24.39
N ARG A 246 -4.08 -14.73 24.93
CA ARG A 246 -4.43 -14.53 26.34
C ARG A 246 -3.49 -15.29 27.28
N SER A 247 -3.15 -16.53 26.93
CA SER A 247 -2.18 -17.31 27.72
C SER A 247 -0.82 -16.63 27.76
N LEU A 248 -0.31 -16.15 26.62
CA LEU A 248 0.98 -15.44 26.53
C LEU A 248 0.93 -14.08 27.24
N ALA A 249 -0.20 -13.37 27.17
CA ALA A 249 -0.43 -12.13 27.89
C ALA A 249 -0.55 -12.31 29.41
N ALA A 250 -0.96 -13.48 29.89
CA ALA A 250 -1.05 -13.79 31.33
C ALA A 250 0.28 -14.30 31.91
N ASP A 251 1.18 -14.82 31.07
CA ASP A 251 2.49 -15.31 31.48
C ASP A 251 3.42 -14.14 31.88
N MET A 252 3.75 -14.05 33.16
CA MET A 252 4.60 -12.98 33.70
C MET A 252 6.07 -13.15 33.35
N ASP A 253 6.50 -14.35 32.99
CA ASP A 253 7.87 -14.66 32.59
C ASP A 253 8.07 -14.54 31.08
N TYR A 254 6.97 -14.38 30.32
CA TYR A 254 7.04 -14.19 28.88
C TYR A 254 7.53 -12.79 28.52
N ARG A 255 8.73 -12.73 27.90
CA ARG A 255 9.40 -11.48 27.48
C ARG A 255 8.52 -10.50 26.69
N PHE A 256 7.60 -10.99 25.87
CA PHE A 256 6.74 -10.16 25.01
C PHE A 256 5.28 -10.06 25.52
N GLN A 257 5.05 -10.30 26.81
CA GLN A 257 3.74 -10.20 27.45
C GLN A 257 3.01 -8.88 27.12
N GLY A 258 3.73 -7.75 27.17
CA GLY A 258 3.16 -6.44 26.86
C GLY A 258 2.63 -6.32 25.42
N ALA A 259 3.34 -6.90 24.45
CA ALA A 259 2.89 -6.91 23.05
C ALA A 259 1.63 -7.79 22.88
N ALA A 260 1.58 -8.95 23.52
CA ALA A 260 0.41 -9.82 23.50
C ALA A 260 -0.83 -9.13 24.13
N LYS A 261 -0.65 -8.40 25.24
CA LYS A 261 -1.72 -7.58 25.86
C LYS A 261 -2.24 -6.50 24.91
N ALA A 262 -1.33 -5.71 24.32
CA ALA A 262 -1.70 -4.63 23.40
C ALA A 262 -2.52 -5.14 22.20
N LEU A 263 -2.17 -6.32 21.65
CA LEU A 263 -2.90 -6.91 20.53
C LEU A 263 -4.34 -7.33 20.89
N LEU A 264 -4.58 -7.79 22.12
CA LEU A 264 -5.92 -8.12 22.63
C LEU A 264 -6.76 -6.85 22.89
N GLU A 265 -6.14 -5.78 23.38
CA GLU A 265 -6.82 -4.49 23.62
C GLU A 265 -7.30 -3.84 22.32
N GLN A 266 -6.49 -3.89 21.26
CA GLN A 266 -6.89 -3.39 19.93
C GLN A 266 -8.14 -4.09 19.37
N GLN A 267 -8.36 -5.36 19.69
CA GLN A 267 -9.59 -6.08 19.30
C GLN A 267 -10.81 -5.62 20.11
N SER A 268 -10.60 -5.15 21.34
CA SER A 268 -11.69 -4.73 22.23
C SER A 268 -12.14 -3.29 21.93
N GLY A 269 -11.25 -2.46 21.37
CA GLY A 269 -11.53 -1.07 20.98
C GLY A 269 -12.30 -0.90 19.68
N THR A 270 -12.30 -1.89 18.78
CA THR A 270 -12.99 -1.84 17.48
C THR A 270 -14.51 -2.03 17.57
N GLY A 271 -15.05 -2.30 18.77
CA GLY A 271 -16.50 -2.44 19.02
C GLY A 271 -17.20 -1.22 19.65
N LYS A 272 -16.55 -0.05 19.75
CA LYS A 272 -17.14 1.15 20.40
C LYS A 272 -17.54 2.29 19.45
N SER A 273 -17.56 2.07 18.13
CA SER A 273 -18.08 3.04 17.16
C SER A 273 -19.22 2.41 16.37
N GLU A 274 -20.40 2.31 17.00
CA GLU A 274 -21.73 2.24 16.39
C GLU A 274 -22.75 1.92 17.50
N ARG A 275 -23.10 2.94 18.30
CA ARG A 275 -24.41 3.09 18.96
C ARG A 275 -24.70 4.57 19.16
#